data_AF-A0A4Z2D7X5-F1
#
_entry.id   AF-A0A4Z2D7X5-F1
#
_cell.length_a   1.000
_cell.length_b   1.000
_cell.length_c   1.000
_cell.angle_alpha   90.00
_cell.angle_beta   90.00
_cell.angle_gamma   90.00
#
_symmetry.space_group_name_H-M   'P 1'
#
loop_
_entity.id
_entity.type
_entity.pdbx_description
1 polymer ?
#
loop_
_entity_poly.entity_id
_entity_poly.type
_entity_poly.pdbx_seq_one_letter_code
_entity_poly.pdbx_strand_id
1 'polypeptide(L)'
;MSSANISVETGSALLVRSQNRPYIDSLLFDYFPSQYAPESGKSLVEVCQSYYCGCSDFLYHKLMQCALPKTYSGFHLDGYNTHCLLINCEGRFSASEFRKFVQLYLQNKIPASNFDYNQHEVLLGEVLSRVHIIPVFTDCELLLALCCSREVIKQHPVSCLIISSINAFTHLERLRYSSWKSLANQRSILMSTLLRLIADFQLLCVIILRYPLGVYAPSDSLAGRTIYQSVLKML
;
A
#
# COMPACT_ATOMS: atom_id res chain seq x y z
N MET A 1 43.20 -6.35 11.57
CA MET A 1 42.31 -7.45 11.98
C MET A 1 40.88 -6.93 11.83
N SER A 2 40.17 -7.33 10.78
CA SER A 2 38.78 -6.91 10.58
C SER A 2 37.89 -7.74 11.51
N SER A 3 37.19 -7.08 12.42
CA SER A 3 36.11 -7.69 13.18
C SER A 3 34.99 -8.01 12.19
N ALA A 4 34.81 -9.29 11.85
CA ALA A 4 33.60 -9.76 11.20
C ALA A 4 32.44 -9.49 12.17
N ASN A 5 31.67 -8.44 11.91
CA ASN A 5 30.41 -8.22 12.61
C ASN A 5 29.51 -9.41 12.27
N ILE A 6 29.37 -10.33 13.21
CA ILE A 6 28.38 -11.41 13.12
C ILE A 6 27.02 -10.74 13.26
N SER A 7 26.39 -10.40 12.14
CA SER A 7 25.01 -9.94 12.14
C SER A 7 24.12 -11.13 12.48
N VAL A 8 23.49 -11.11 13.65
CA VAL A 8 22.50 -12.11 14.03
C VAL A 8 21.29 -11.93 13.11
N GLU A 9 21.11 -12.86 12.16
CA GLU A 9 19.98 -12.89 11.23
C GLU A 9 18.74 -13.45 11.95
N THR A 10 17.60 -12.76 11.89
CA THR A 10 16.34 -13.25 12.44
C THR A 10 15.66 -14.22 11.48
N GLY A 11 14.77 -15.08 11.99
CA GLY A 11 13.99 -15.98 11.13
C GLY A 11 13.13 -15.24 10.07
N SER A 12 12.71 -14.01 10.37
CA SER A 12 12.03 -13.14 9.40
C SER A 12 12.96 -12.68 8.28
N ALA A 13 14.21 -12.30 8.59
CA ALA A 13 15.20 -11.92 7.57
C ALA A 13 15.53 -13.09 6.62
N LEU A 14 15.65 -14.30 7.15
CA LEU A 14 15.79 -15.53 6.35
C LEU A 14 14.60 -15.74 5.41
N LEU A 15 13.37 -15.54 5.92
CA LEU A 15 12.16 -15.68 5.12
C LEU A 15 12.09 -14.65 3.99
N VAL A 16 12.42 -13.38 4.26
CA VAL A 16 12.47 -12.32 3.25
C VAL A 16 13.43 -12.70 2.13
N ARG A 17 14.65 -13.13 2.48
CA ARG A 17 15.66 -13.57 1.51
C ARG A 17 15.19 -14.78 0.70
N SER A 18 14.49 -15.72 1.34
CA SER A 18 14.01 -16.94 0.68
C SER A 18 12.90 -16.70 -0.36
N GLN A 19 12.12 -15.63 -0.21
CA GLN A 19 10.94 -15.38 -1.05
C GLN A 19 11.24 -14.59 -2.34
N ASN A 20 12.50 -14.20 -2.61
CA ASN A 20 12.88 -13.44 -3.82
C ASN A 20 11.97 -12.23 -4.09
N ARG A 21 11.60 -11.49 -3.05
CA ARG A 21 10.71 -10.34 -3.18
C ARG A 21 11.38 -9.22 -3.95
N PRO A 22 10.76 -8.65 -5.00
CA PRO A 22 11.31 -7.49 -5.66
C PRO A 22 11.19 -6.27 -4.75
N TYR A 23 12.26 -5.48 -4.66
CA TYR A 23 12.20 -4.15 -4.09
C TYR A 23 11.39 -3.24 -5.01
N ILE A 24 10.51 -2.43 -4.41
CA ILE A 24 9.56 -1.58 -5.13
C ILE A 24 9.70 -0.11 -4.70
N ASP A 25 10.89 0.30 -4.29
CA ASP A 25 11.18 1.66 -3.81
C ASP A 25 10.82 2.73 -4.86
N SER A 26 10.83 2.36 -6.14
CA SER A 26 10.39 3.20 -7.26
C SER A 26 8.88 3.34 -7.42
N LEU A 27 8.06 2.67 -6.62
CA LEU A 27 6.60 2.72 -6.71
C LEU A 27 6.06 4.15 -6.55
N LEU A 28 6.78 5.00 -5.81
CA LEU A 28 6.35 6.36 -5.46
C LEU A 28 7.26 7.46 -6.04
N PHE A 29 8.11 7.16 -7.02
CA PHE A 29 9.00 8.16 -7.64
C PHE A 29 8.26 9.30 -8.34
N ASP A 30 7.02 9.09 -8.77
CA ASP A 30 6.18 10.16 -9.31
C ASP A 30 5.84 11.25 -8.26
N TYR A 31 6.04 10.93 -6.97
CA TYR A 31 5.66 11.78 -5.83
C TYR A 31 6.84 12.24 -4.98
N PHE A 32 8.00 11.57 -5.09
CA PHE A 32 9.20 11.91 -4.33
C PHE A 32 10.39 12.12 -5.27
N PRO A 33 11.21 13.16 -5.06
CA PRO A 33 12.52 13.25 -5.66
C PRO A 33 13.37 12.02 -5.32
N SER A 34 14.27 11.61 -6.20
CA SER A 34 15.10 10.40 -6.01
C SER A 34 15.89 10.39 -4.69
N GLN A 35 16.32 11.56 -4.20
CA GLN A 35 17.03 11.67 -2.92
C GLN A 35 16.14 11.45 -1.67
N TYR A 36 14.82 11.46 -1.83
CA TYR A 36 13.83 11.27 -0.76
C TYR A 36 12.89 10.10 -1.09
N ALA A 37 13.35 9.20 -1.96
CA ALA A 37 12.65 7.98 -2.30
C ALA A 37 12.39 7.14 -1.04
N PRO A 38 11.15 6.69 -0.81
CA PRO A 38 10.86 5.76 0.27
C PRO A 38 11.61 4.44 0.08
N GLU A 39 12.22 3.95 1.16
CA GLU A 39 12.96 2.69 1.18
C GLU A 39 12.13 1.59 1.84
N SER A 40 12.03 0.44 1.17
CA SER A 40 11.41 -0.76 1.74
C SER A 40 12.09 -1.17 3.05
N GLY A 41 11.29 -1.52 4.06
CA GLY A 41 11.78 -1.92 5.37
C GLY A 41 12.15 -0.78 6.32
N LYS A 42 12.16 0.46 5.84
CA LYS A 42 12.52 1.64 6.65
C LYS A 42 11.47 2.73 6.63
N SER A 43 10.90 3.00 5.46
CA SER A 43 10.01 4.14 5.28
C SER A 43 8.55 3.76 5.52
N LEU A 44 7.86 4.61 6.28
CA LEU A 44 6.41 4.67 6.33
C LEU A 44 5.95 5.90 5.55
N VAL A 45 5.16 5.70 4.51
CA VAL A 45 4.65 6.78 3.66
C VAL A 45 3.23 7.13 4.04
N GLU A 46 3.03 8.36 4.49
CA GLU A 46 1.72 8.92 4.77
C GLU A 46 1.14 9.61 3.52
N VAL A 47 -0.08 9.27 3.10
CA VAL A 47 -0.78 9.90 1.97
C VAL A 47 -2.07 10.52 2.48
N CYS A 48 -2.09 11.85 2.57
CA CYS A 48 -3.26 12.62 2.99
C CYS A 48 -4.20 12.87 1.80
N GLN A 49 -5.42 12.36 1.88
CA GLN A 49 -6.48 12.54 0.89
C GLN A 49 -7.69 13.27 1.50
N SER A 50 -8.44 14.00 0.66
CA SER A 50 -9.74 14.53 1.08
C SER A 50 -10.79 13.40 1.09
N TYR A 51 -11.73 13.43 2.04
CA TYR A 51 -12.87 12.50 2.06
C TYR A 51 -13.71 12.51 0.78
N TYR A 52 -13.72 13.65 0.09
CA TYR A 52 -14.50 13.89 -1.12
C TYR A 52 -13.69 13.71 -2.39
N CYS A 53 -12.38 13.47 -2.28
CA CYS A 53 -11.63 13.09 -3.47
C CYS A 53 -12.07 11.68 -3.86
N GLY A 54 -12.64 11.55 -5.05
CA GLY A 54 -12.96 10.25 -5.66
C GLY A 54 -11.71 9.47 -6.08
N CYS A 55 -10.53 9.77 -5.50
CA CYS A 55 -9.23 9.25 -5.90
C CYS A 55 -8.99 7.83 -5.38
N SER A 56 -9.98 6.94 -5.52
CA SER A 56 -9.75 5.50 -5.58
C SER A 56 -8.66 5.17 -6.60
N ASP A 57 -8.51 6.01 -7.63
CA ASP A 57 -7.45 5.96 -8.64
C ASP A 57 -6.05 5.80 -8.05
N PHE A 58 -5.67 6.54 -6.99
CA PHE A 58 -4.35 6.37 -6.38
C PHE A 58 -4.17 4.95 -5.85
N LEU A 59 -5.14 4.48 -5.06
CA LEU A 59 -5.10 3.15 -4.47
C LEU A 59 -5.09 2.08 -5.57
N TYR A 60 -5.99 2.17 -6.54
CA TYR A 60 -6.09 1.20 -7.64
C TYR A 60 -4.83 1.23 -8.52
N HIS A 61 -4.29 2.40 -8.85
CA HIS A 61 -3.01 2.49 -9.58
C HIS A 61 -1.88 1.81 -8.84
N LYS A 62 -1.71 2.05 -7.52
CA LYS A 62 -0.60 1.46 -6.76
C LYS A 62 -0.76 -0.04 -6.55
N LEU A 63 -1.98 -0.53 -6.30
CA LEU A 63 -2.26 -1.97 -6.26
C LEU A 63 -1.96 -2.64 -7.61
N MET A 64 -2.41 -2.04 -8.70
CA MET A 64 -2.18 -2.52 -10.05
C MET A 64 -0.69 -2.54 -10.40
N GLN A 65 0.06 -1.47 -10.13
CA GLN A 65 1.51 -1.42 -10.39
C GLN A 65 2.25 -2.50 -9.61
N CYS A 66 1.88 -2.79 -8.37
CA CYS A 66 2.48 -3.90 -7.62
C CYS A 66 2.25 -5.24 -8.34
N ALA A 67 1.00 -5.52 -8.72
CA ALA A 67 0.56 -6.82 -9.21
C ALA A 67 0.87 -7.12 -10.68
N LEU A 68 0.94 -6.09 -11.54
CA LEU A 68 1.25 -6.25 -12.95
C LEU A 68 2.69 -6.74 -13.17
N PRO A 69 2.96 -7.53 -14.21
CA PRO A 69 4.32 -7.82 -14.62
C PRO A 69 4.99 -6.58 -15.22
N LYS A 70 6.33 -6.57 -15.28
CA LYS A 70 7.08 -5.50 -15.98
C LYS A 70 6.72 -5.45 -17.47
N THR A 71 6.63 -6.62 -18.08
CA THR A 71 6.29 -6.79 -19.49
C THR A 71 5.31 -7.94 -19.69
N TYR A 72 4.52 -7.85 -20.74
CA TYR A 72 3.64 -8.93 -21.19
C TYR A 72 3.59 -8.92 -22.71
N SER A 73 3.91 -10.06 -23.35
CA SER A 73 3.91 -10.19 -24.83
C SER A 73 4.65 -9.08 -25.57
N GLY A 74 5.77 -8.61 -25.01
CA GLY A 74 6.59 -7.52 -25.57
C GLY A 74 6.13 -6.09 -25.20
N PHE A 75 5.02 -5.93 -24.50
CA PHE A 75 4.52 -4.62 -24.05
C PHE A 75 5.00 -4.30 -22.64
N HIS A 76 5.40 -3.06 -22.40
CA HIS A 76 5.73 -2.56 -21.05
C HIS A 76 4.46 -2.19 -20.29
N LEU A 77 4.23 -2.86 -19.16
CA LEU A 77 3.06 -2.66 -18.30
C LEU A 77 3.40 -1.95 -16.99
N ASP A 78 4.65 -1.49 -16.83
CA ASP A 78 5.11 -0.66 -15.72
C ASP A 78 4.85 -1.27 -14.32
N GLY A 79 4.77 -2.61 -14.25
CA GLY A 79 4.48 -3.35 -13.03
C GLY A 79 5.70 -3.94 -12.32
N TYR A 80 5.53 -4.39 -11.08
CA TYR A 80 6.61 -4.95 -10.23
C TYR A 80 6.57 -6.47 -10.09
N ASN A 81 5.52 -7.13 -10.58
CA ASN A 81 5.29 -8.57 -10.47
C ASN A 81 5.39 -9.08 -9.02
N THR A 82 4.78 -8.37 -8.08
CA THR A 82 4.80 -8.69 -6.66
C THR A 82 3.40 -8.77 -6.07
N HIS A 83 3.29 -9.33 -4.87
CA HIS A 83 2.04 -9.28 -4.13
C HIS A 83 1.94 -7.98 -3.34
N CYS A 84 0.71 -7.51 -3.17
CA CYS A 84 0.39 -6.37 -2.32
C CYS A 84 -0.66 -6.79 -1.30
N LEU A 85 -0.51 -6.30 -0.06
CA LEU A 85 -1.50 -6.48 1.00
C LEU A 85 -2.20 -5.14 1.27
N LEU A 86 -3.52 -5.13 1.09
CA LEU A 86 -4.39 -4.02 1.45
C LEU A 86 -5.13 -4.32 2.76
N ILE A 87 -4.97 -3.47 3.75
CA ILE A 87 -5.85 -3.42 4.92
C ILE A 87 -6.91 -2.34 4.68
N ASN A 88 -8.13 -2.77 4.38
CA ASN A 88 -9.26 -1.91 3.97
C ASN A 88 -10.14 -1.57 5.18
N CYS A 89 -9.92 -0.38 5.76
CA CYS A 89 -10.55 0.06 7.01
C CYS A 89 -11.92 0.76 6.82
N GLU A 90 -12.22 1.27 5.62
CA GLU A 90 -13.48 2.00 5.38
C GLU A 90 -14.49 1.21 4.55
N GLY A 91 -14.17 -0.02 4.16
CA GLY A 91 -15.03 -0.83 3.28
C GLY A 91 -15.23 -0.22 1.88
N ARG A 92 -14.47 0.82 1.52
CA ARG A 92 -14.67 1.57 0.26
C ARG A 92 -13.94 0.96 -0.93
N PHE A 93 -12.98 0.06 -0.71
CA PHE A 93 -12.38 -0.70 -1.79
C PHE A 93 -13.42 -1.64 -2.43
N SER A 94 -13.56 -1.57 -3.75
CA SER A 94 -14.42 -2.47 -4.52
C SER A 94 -13.58 -3.33 -5.46
N ALA A 95 -13.60 -4.65 -5.24
CA ALA A 95 -12.88 -5.60 -6.10
C ALA A 95 -13.39 -5.57 -7.55
N SER A 96 -14.69 -5.33 -7.74
CA SER A 96 -15.29 -5.25 -9.08
C SER A 96 -14.87 -4.00 -9.84
N GLU A 97 -14.75 -2.86 -9.15
CA GLU A 97 -14.23 -1.63 -9.74
C GLU A 97 -12.73 -1.74 -10.02
N PHE A 98 -11.95 -2.32 -9.09
CA PHE A 98 -10.53 -2.57 -9.30
C PHE A 98 -10.29 -3.47 -10.52
N ARG A 99 -11.08 -4.55 -10.68
CA ARG A 99 -11.01 -5.40 -11.86
C ARG A 99 -11.26 -4.62 -13.16
N LYS A 100 -12.32 -3.80 -13.20
CA LYS A 100 -12.63 -2.95 -14.37
C LYS A 100 -11.49 -1.97 -14.65
N PHE A 101 -10.92 -1.38 -13.61
CA PHE A 101 -9.80 -0.46 -13.70
C PHE A 101 -8.57 -1.12 -14.36
N VAL A 102 -8.17 -2.32 -13.88
CA VAL A 102 -7.05 -3.07 -14.45
C VAL A 102 -7.33 -3.48 -15.91
N GLN A 103 -8.56 -3.93 -16.19
CA GLN A 103 -8.98 -4.31 -17.54
C GLN A 103 -8.86 -3.15 -18.52
N LEU A 104 -9.35 -1.96 -18.15
CA LEU A 104 -9.24 -0.74 -18.95
C LEU A 104 -7.77 -0.34 -19.17
N TYR A 105 -6.94 -0.43 -18.13
CA TYR A 105 -5.50 -0.14 -18.26
C TYR A 105 -4.83 -1.07 -19.28
N LEU A 106 -5.08 -2.38 -19.19
CA LEU A 106 -4.51 -3.37 -20.09
C LEU A 106 -5.00 -3.18 -21.54
N GLN A 107 -6.29 -2.85 -21.75
CA GLN A 107 -6.84 -2.53 -23.06
C GLN A 107 -6.19 -1.29 -23.70
N ASN A 108 -5.80 -0.31 -22.89
CA ASN A 108 -5.12 0.89 -23.38
C ASN A 108 -3.64 0.66 -23.70
N LYS A 109 -2.99 -0.28 -23.01
CA LYS A 109 -1.55 -0.59 -23.19
C LYS A 109 -1.27 -1.63 -24.27
N ILE A 110 -2.21 -2.55 -24.50
CA ILE A 110 -2.04 -3.67 -25.44
C ILE A 110 -2.96 -3.44 -26.64
N PRO A 111 -2.44 -3.29 -27.87
CA PRO A 111 -3.23 -3.10 -29.08
C PRO A 111 -4.25 -4.23 -29.31
N ALA A 112 -5.44 -3.88 -29.78
CA ALA A 112 -6.54 -4.80 -30.05
C ALA A 112 -6.19 -5.93 -31.04
N SER A 113 -5.21 -5.72 -31.93
CA SER A 113 -4.74 -6.74 -32.89
C SER A 113 -4.01 -7.92 -32.23
N ASN A 114 -3.45 -7.72 -31.04
CA ASN A 114 -2.70 -8.74 -30.30
C ASN A 114 -3.54 -9.31 -29.13
N PHE A 115 -4.85 -9.13 -29.20
CA PHE A 115 -5.76 -9.25 -28.07
C PHE A 115 -6.57 -10.55 -28.17
N ASP A 116 -5.98 -11.66 -27.72
CA ASP A 116 -6.75 -12.87 -27.44
C ASP A 116 -7.48 -12.70 -26.09
N TYR A 117 -8.82 -12.68 -26.14
CA TYR A 117 -9.67 -12.50 -24.97
C TYR A 117 -9.34 -13.49 -23.84
N ASN A 118 -9.05 -14.76 -24.19
CA ASN A 118 -8.76 -15.79 -23.20
C ASN A 118 -7.44 -15.51 -22.48
N GLN A 119 -6.41 -15.08 -23.20
CA GLN A 119 -5.11 -14.74 -22.61
C GLN A 119 -5.21 -13.51 -21.70
N HIS A 120 -6.04 -12.53 -22.07
CA HIS A 120 -6.28 -11.35 -21.27
C HIS A 120 -6.96 -11.67 -19.93
N GLU A 121 -7.97 -12.54 -19.95
CA GLU A 121 -8.66 -12.98 -18.74
C GLU A 121 -7.74 -13.79 -17.81
N VAL A 122 -6.83 -14.60 -18.36
CA VAL A 122 -5.79 -15.28 -17.58
C VAL A 122 -4.85 -14.27 -16.91
N LEU A 123 -4.31 -13.32 -17.67
CA LEU A 123 -3.45 -12.25 -17.12
C LEU A 123 -4.18 -11.45 -16.03
N LEU A 124 -5.44 -11.06 -16.28
CA LEU A 124 -6.26 -10.34 -15.31
C LEU A 124 -6.45 -11.17 -14.03
N GLY A 125 -6.77 -12.46 -14.17
CA GLY A 125 -6.88 -13.39 -13.04
C GLY A 125 -5.60 -13.47 -12.23
N GLU A 126 -4.44 -13.57 -12.90
CA GLU A 126 -3.14 -13.57 -12.23
C GLU A 126 -2.88 -12.27 -11.48
N VAL A 127 -3.12 -11.11 -12.10
CA VAL A 127 -2.92 -9.80 -11.48
C VAL A 127 -3.81 -9.66 -10.24
N LEU A 128 -5.08 -10.03 -10.33
CA LEU A 128 -6.01 -9.97 -9.21
C LEU A 128 -5.59 -10.93 -8.08
N SER A 129 -5.06 -12.11 -8.39
CA SER A 129 -4.58 -13.08 -7.40
C SER A 129 -3.38 -12.59 -6.57
N ARG A 130 -2.67 -11.55 -7.04
CA ARG A 130 -1.53 -10.95 -6.34
C ARG A 130 -1.96 -9.87 -5.32
N VAL A 131 -3.22 -9.47 -5.30
CA VAL A 131 -3.75 -8.45 -4.38
C VAL A 131 -4.52 -9.11 -3.24
N HIS A 132 -3.93 -9.09 -2.05
CA HIS A 132 -4.52 -9.61 -0.82
C HIS A 132 -5.26 -8.50 -0.08
N ILE A 133 -6.46 -8.77 0.39
CA ILE A 133 -7.30 -7.74 1.03
C ILE A 133 -7.80 -8.26 2.37
N ILE A 134 -7.55 -7.50 3.44
CA ILE A 134 -8.10 -7.73 4.76
C ILE A 134 -9.07 -6.58 5.07
N PRO A 135 -10.40 -6.82 5.02
CA PRO A 135 -11.37 -5.82 5.47
C PRO A 135 -11.33 -5.70 7.00
N VAL A 136 -11.42 -4.47 7.49
CA VAL A 136 -11.35 -4.12 8.91
C VAL A 136 -12.42 -3.09 9.20
N PHE A 137 -13.12 -3.23 10.31
CA PHE A 137 -14.24 -2.37 10.70
C PHE A 137 -14.05 -1.69 12.07
N THR A 138 -12.99 -2.04 12.81
CA THR A 138 -12.64 -1.41 14.09
C THR A 138 -11.13 -1.26 14.29
N ASP A 139 -10.71 -0.39 15.21
CA ASP A 139 -9.30 -0.22 15.60
C ASP A 139 -8.68 -1.48 16.22
N CYS A 140 -9.50 -2.31 16.90
CA CYS A 140 -9.04 -3.62 17.40
C CYS A 140 -8.82 -4.61 16.25
N GLU A 141 -9.75 -4.67 15.30
CA GLU A 141 -9.57 -5.49 14.10
C GLU A 141 -8.36 -5.04 13.28
N LEU A 142 -8.04 -3.74 13.26
CA LEU A 142 -6.84 -3.23 12.59
C LEU A 142 -5.57 -3.79 13.23
N LEU A 143 -5.50 -3.77 14.57
CA LEU A 143 -4.36 -4.37 15.29
C LEU A 143 -4.26 -5.88 15.02
N LEU A 144 -5.39 -6.60 15.05
CA LEU A 144 -5.42 -8.02 14.71
C LEU A 144 -4.99 -8.28 13.27
N ALA A 145 -5.44 -7.47 12.31
CA ALA A 145 -5.06 -7.56 10.91
C ALA A 145 -3.54 -7.38 10.74
N LEU A 146 -2.91 -6.43 11.45
CA LEU A 146 -1.45 -6.28 11.44
C LEU A 146 -0.72 -7.52 12.00
N CYS A 147 -1.25 -8.13 13.07
CA CYS A 147 -0.69 -9.36 13.61
C CYS A 147 -0.82 -10.54 12.62
N CYS A 148 -2.00 -10.71 12.03
CA CYS A 148 -2.29 -11.79 11.08
C CYS A 148 -1.62 -11.59 9.71
N SER A 149 -1.31 -10.35 9.32
CA SER A 149 -0.60 -10.02 8.08
C SER A 149 0.70 -10.82 7.92
N ARG A 150 1.36 -11.16 9.04
CA ARG A 150 2.57 -11.98 9.03
C ARG A 150 2.39 -13.31 8.30
N GLU A 151 1.24 -13.96 8.46
CA GLU A 151 0.99 -15.26 7.83
C GLU A 151 0.76 -15.12 6.33
N VAL A 152 0.04 -14.08 5.89
CA VAL A 152 -0.12 -13.75 4.46
C VAL A 152 1.23 -13.48 3.82
N ILE A 153 2.08 -12.67 4.48
CA ILE A 153 3.41 -12.30 4.00
C ILE A 153 4.38 -13.50 4.02
N LYS A 154 4.18 -14.49 4.89
CA LYS A 154 4.96 -15.74 4.89
C LYS A 154 4.59 -16.67 3.73
N GLN A 155 3.35 -16.63 3.27
CA GLN A 155 2.85 -17.49 2.20
C GLN A 155 3.03 -16.89 0.81
N HIS A 156 3.14 -15.56 0.73
CA HIS A 156 3.23 -14.84 -0.54
C HIS A 156 4.36 -13.81 -0.53
N PRO A 157 5.03 -13.56 -1.68
CA PRO A 157 6.07 -12.56 -1.78
C PRO A 157 5.47 -11.15 -1.82
N VAL A 158 4.96 -10.69 -0.68
CA VAL A 158 4.38 -9.35 -0.52
C VAL A 158 5.50 -8.33 -0.35
N SER A 159 5.58 -7.35 -1.26
CA SER A 159 6.54 -6.23 -1.15
C SER A 159 5.89 -4.93 -0.67
N CYS A 160 4.57 -4.80 -0.79
CA CYS A 160 3.82 -3.57 -0.46
C CYS A 160 2.73 -3.84 0.57
N LEU A 161 2.65 -3.00 1.61
CA LEU A 161 1.53 -2.95 2.55
C LEU A 161 0.83 -1.60 2.44
N ILE A 162 -0.46 -1.60 2.09
CA ILE A 162 -1.29 -0.39 2.01
C ILE A 162 -2.38 -0.45 3.08
N ILE A 163 -2.55 0.61 3.87
CA ILE A 163 -3.63 0.74 4.86
C ILE A 163 -4.54 1.89 4.44
N SER A 164 -5.82 1.61 4.17
CA SER A 164 -6.76 2.59 3.60
C SER A 164 -8.14 2.57 4.29
N SER A 165 -8.56 3.60 5.04
CA SER A 165 -7.78 4.70 5.61
C SER A 165 -7.45 4.39 7.08
N ILE A 166 -6.24 4.69 7.55
CA ILE A 166 -5.85 4.33 8.93
C ILE A 166 -6.61 5.14 9.99
N ASN A 167 -7.12 6.31 9.62
CA ASN A 167 -7.88 7.19 10.51
C ASN A 167 -9.40 6.98 10.46
N ALA A 168 -9.89 5.95 9.74
CA ALA A 168 -11.30 5.59 9.60
C ALA A 168 -12.05 5.49 10.94
N PHE A 169 -11.35 4.98 11.96
CA PHE A 169 -11.97 4.65 13.25
C PHE A 169 -11.87 5.76 14.29
N THR A 170 -11.33 6.94 13.93
CA THR A 170 -11.09 8.04 14.90
C THR A 170 -12.34 8.40 15.71
N HIS A 171 -13.52 8.39 15.09
CA HIS A 171 -14.78 8.64 15.82
C HIS A 171 -15.14 7.50 16.78
N LEU A 172 -14.98 6.25 16.37
CA LEU A 172 -15.24 5.08 17.22
C LEU A 172 -14.24 4.99 18.39
N GLU A 173 -12.97 5.31 18.15
CA GLU A 173 -11.93 5.38 19.17
C GLU A 173 -12.32 6.36 20.28
N ARG A 174 -12.82 7.56 19.91
CA ARG A 174 -13.25 8.57 20.89
C ARG A 174 -14.43 8.14 21.75
N LEU A 175 -15.27 7.22 21.27
CA LEU A 175 -16.39 6.67 22.03
C LEU A 175 -15.95 5.47 22.90
N ARG A 176 -14.98 4.69 22.42
CA ARG A 176 -14.50 3.46 23.08
C ARG A 176 -13.57 3.76 24.25
N TYR A 177 -12.67 4.72 24.10
CA TYR A 177 -11.63 4.99 25.09
C TYR A 177 -12.06 6.09 26.06
N SER A 178 -12.13 5.74 27.34
CA SER A 178 -12.50 6.66 28.43
C SER A 178 -11.42 7.70 28.76
N SER A 179 -10.19 7.53 28.24
CA SER A 179 -9.09 8.47 28.45
C SER A 179 -8.14 8.54 27.25
N TRP A 180 -7.56 9.73 27.04
CA TRP A 180 -6.51 9.95 26.05
C TRP A 180 -5.28 9.06 26.27
N LYS A 181 -4.99 8.71 27.53
CA LYS A 181 -3.89 7.80 27.87
C LYS A 181 -4.12 6.40 27.30
N SER A 182 -5.34 5.87 27.41
CA SER A 182 -5.67 4.56 26.86
C SER A 182 -5.60 4.54 25.32
N LEU A 183 -6.11 5.60 24.68
CA LEU A 183 -6.03 5.74 23.23
C LEU A 183 -4.57 5.86 22.74
N ALA A 184 -3.75 6.65 23.42
CA ALA A 184 -2.33 6.80 23.10
C ALA A 184 -1.57 5.47 23.22
N ASN A 185 -1.85 4.69 24.29
CA ASN A 185 -1.26 3.36 24.45
C ASN A 185 -1.65 2.43 23.30
N GLN A 186 -2.93 2.39 22.91
CA GLN A 186 -3.37 1.55 21.79
C GLN A 186 -2.69 1.94 20.48
N ARG A 187 -2.64 3.24 20.16
CA ARG A 187 -1.96 3.74 18.95
C ARG A 187 -0.45 3.44 18.97
N SER A 188 0.19 3.52 20.13
CA SER A 188 1.59 3.15 20.30
C SER A 188 1.82 1.66 20.01
N ILE A 189 0.97 0.77 20.52
CA ILE A 189 1.03 -0.68 20.24
C ILE A 189 0.82 -0.95 18.74
N LEU A 190 -0.17 -0.30 18.13
CA LEU A 190 -0.47 -0.38 16.71
C LEU A 190 0.75 0.00 15.86
N MET A 191 1.31 1.20 16.09
CA MET A 191 2.48 1.69 15.36
C MET A 191 3.71 0.83 15.61
N SER A 192 3.96 0.39 16.84
CA SER A 192 5.09 -0.51 17.16
C SER A 192 4.95 -1.86 16.45
N THR A 193 3.73 -2.35 16.23
CA THR A 193 3.47 -3.59 15.51
C THR A 193 3.65 -3.40 14.01
N LEU A 194 3.16 -2.29 13.47
CA LEU A 194 3.33 -1.90 12.06
C LEU A 194 4.81 -1.73 11.70
N LEU A 195 5.56 -0.93 12.48
CA LEU A 195 6.98 -0.69 12.23
C LEU A 195 7.81 -1.98 12.30
N ARG A 196 7.51 -2.87 13.25
CA ARG A 196 8.14 -4.20 13.28
C ARG A 196 7.80 -5.03 12.06
N LEU A 197 6.54 -5.01 11.60
CA LEU A 197 6.14 -5.74 10.39
C LEU A 197 6.89 -5.21 9.15
N ILE A 198 7.01 -3.89 9.02
CA ILE A 198 7.75 -3.23 7.94
C ILE A 198 9.22 -3.68 7.94
N ALA A 199 9.90 -3.54 9.09
CA ALA A 199 11.31 -3.87 9.20
C ALA A 199 11.58 -5.38 9.04
N ASP A 200 10.79 -6.24 9.70
CA ASP A 200 10.96 -7.70 9.66
C ASP A 200 10.82 -8.26 8.24
N PHE A 201 9.92 -7.68 7.46
CA PHE A 201 9.56 -8.17 6.14
C PHE A 201 10.04 -7.31 4.98
N GLN A 202 10.82 -6.26 5.27
CA GLN A 202 11.35 -5.32 4.28
C GLN A 202 10.26 -4.78 3.34
N LEU A 203 9.15 -4.33 3.91
CA LEU A 203 7.98 -3.87 3.14
C LEU A 203 8.06 -2.38 2.84
N LEU A 204 7.61 -1.95 1.67
CA LEU A 204 7.19 -0.57 1.48
C LEU A 204 5.79 -0.40 2.07
N CYS A 205 5.61 0.52 3.01
CA CYS A 205 4.31 0.77 3.63
C CYS A 205 3.73 2.13 3.24
N VAL A 206 2.47 2.12 2.80
CA VAL A 206 1.69 3.30 2.48
C VAL A 206 0.45 3.35 3.38
N ILE A 207 0.31 4.40 4.17
CA ILE A 207 -0.89 4.67 4.96
C ILE A 207 -1.66 5.82 4.32
N ILE A 208 -2.94 5.59 4.05
CA ILE A 208 -3.83 6.62 3.51
C ILE A 208 -4.61 7.22 4.69
N LEU A 209 -4.61 8.54 4.81
CA LEU A 209 -5.45 9.28 5.76
C LEU A 209 -6.47 10.09 4.99
N ARG A 210 -7.69 10.16 5.52
CA ARG A 210 -8.78 10.93 4.92
C ARG A 210 -9.26 12.03 5.83
N TYR A 211 -9.32 13.25 5.32
CA TYR A 211 -9.74 14.43 6.09
C TYR A 211 -10.93 15.14 5.45
N PRO A 212 -11.81 15.77 6.25
CA PRO A 212 -12.88 16.62 5.72
C PRO A 212 -12.26 17.82 4.99
N LEU A 213 -12.94 18.32 3.95
CA LEU A 213 -12.54 19.57 3.29
C LEU A 213 -12.40 20.68 4.34
N GLY A 214 -11.26 21.38 4.34
CA GLY A 214 -10.99 22.52 5.22
C GLY A 214 -9.91 22.32 6.29
N VAL A 215 -9.42 21.10 6.52
CA VAL A 215 -8.37 20.85 7.56
C VAL A 215 -6.94 21.09 7.03
N TYR A 216 -6.74 21.04 5.70
CA TYR A 216 -5.43 21.21 5.04
C TYR A 216 -5.55 21.96 3.71
N ALA A 217 -6.29 23.07 3.64
CA ALA A 217 -6.14 24.00 2.53
C ALA A 217 -4.97 24.94 2.87
N PRO A 218 -3.77 24.79 2.28
CA PRO A 218 -2.81 25.89 2.33
C PRO A 218 -3.48 27.10 1.67
N SER A 219 -3.40 28.24 2.33
CA SER A 219 -4.13 29.48 1.98
C SER A 219 -3.72 30.14 0.66
N ASP A 220 -2.89 29.49 -0.16
CA ASP A 220 -2.35 30.06 -1.39
C ASP A 220 -2.38 29.03 -2.54
N SER A 221 -3.49 28.97 -3.26
CA SER A 221 -3.45 28.57 -4.68
C SER A 221 -4.69 29.06 -5.41
N LEU A 222 -4.71 30.35 -5.71
CA LEU A 222 -5.45 30.89 -6.85
C LEU A 222 -4.77 30.40 -8.14
N ALA A 223 -5.61 30.07 -9.12
CA ALA A 223 -5.31 29.76 -10.53
C ALA A 223 -4.89 28.31 -10.87
N GLY A 224 -5.88 27.56 -11.36
CA GLY A 224 -5.82 26.88 -12.65
C GLY A 224 -4.79 25.75 -12.82
N ARG A 225 -5.30 24.51 -12.76
CA ARG A 225 -4.61 23.24 -13.08
C ARG A 225 -3.45 22.89 -12.14
N THR A 226 -3.79 22.33 -10.98
CA THR A 226 -2.76 21.83 -10.05
C THR A 226 -3.18 20.48 -9.50
N ILE A 227 -2.32 19.49 -9.73
CA ILE A 227 -2.32 18.16 -9.12
C ILE A 227 -2.50 18.33 -7.61
N TYR A 228 -3.64 17.88 -7.09
CA TYR A 228 -4.02 18.11 -5.70
C TYR A 228 -3.01 17.46 -4.75
N GLN A 229 -2.38 18.31 -3.93
CA GLN A 229 -1.32 17.98 -2.98
C GLN A 229 -1.78 16.89 -2.00
N SER A 230 -1.45 15.65 -2.32
CA SER A 230 -1.26 14.65 -1.29
C SER A 230 -0.03 15.09 -0.50
N VAL A 231 -0.20 15.47 0.76
CA VAL A 231 0.97 15.71 1.61
C VAL A 231 1.58 14.36 1.89
N LEU A 232 2.61 14.01 1.14
CA LEU A 232 3.41 12.82 1.40
C LEU A 232 4.42 13.14 2.49
N LYS A 233 4.29 12.49 3.65
CA LYS A 233 5.30 12.52 4.70
C LYS A 233 5.95 11.16 4.80
N MET A 234 7.28 11.17 4.78
CA MET A 234 8.07 10.01 5.17
C MET A 234 8.36 10.15 6.66
N LEU A 235 7.95 9.15 7.45
CA LEU A 235 8.28 9.01 8.86
C LEU A 235 9.40 7.99 9.04
#